data_AF-A0A8T4AF07-F1
#
_entry.id   AF-A0A8T4AF07-F1
#
_cell.length_a   1.000
_cell.length_b   1.000
_cell.length_c   1.000
_cell.angle_alpha   90.00
_cell.angle_beta   90.00
_cell.angle_gamma   90.00
#
_symmetry.space_group_name_H-M   'P 1'
#
loop_
_entity.id
_entity.type
_entity.pdbx_description
1 polymer ?
#
loop_
_entity_poly.entity_id
_entity_poly.type
_entity_poly.pdbx_seq_one_letter_code
_entity_poly.pdbx_strand_id
1 'polypeptide(L)'
;MNTRLDDILHKHEDLSIMLADPEVTSNPKRYAQISRNFSELEPIAAQAKHYKDLEQQMKDNQELLADAECDAEFKAMAEEENRELKQAMLACESELTLLLLPKDP
;
A
#
# COMPACT_ATOMS: atom_id res chain seq x y z
N MET A 1 -3.98 -9.31 7.95
CA MET A 1 -4.01 -8.60 6.65
C MET A 1 -2.69 -7.92 6.36
N ASN A 2 -2.16 -7.11 7.30
CA ASN A 2 -0.87 -6.42 7.15
C ASN A 2 0.29 -7.32 6.70
N THR A 3 0.51 -8.50 7.31
CA THR A 3 1.57 -9.43 6.88
C THR A 3 1.48 -9.82 5.40
N ARG A 4 0.26 -10.01 4.85
CA ARG A 4 0.08 -10.35 3.44
C ARG A 4 0.36 -9.17 2.52
N LEU A 5 0.05 -7.94 2.95
CA LEU A 5 0.35 -6.73 2.20
C LEU A 5 1.86 -6.46 2.22
N ASP A 6 2.52 -6.66 3.36
CA ASP A 6 3.97 -6.57 3.51
C ASP A 6 4.70 -7.52 2.55
N ASP A 7 4.27 -8.79 2.49
CA ASP A 7 4.84 -9.78 1.58
C ASP A 7 4.70 -9.37 0.11
N ILE A 8 3.58 -8.74 -0.27
CA ILE A 8 3.33 -8.30 -1.65
C ILE A 8 4.20 -7.10 -2.01
N LEU A 9 4.29 -6.12 -1.10
CA LEU A 9 5.14 -4.95 -1.28
C LEU A 9 6.61 -5.37 -1.39
N HIS A 10 7.07 -6.29 -0.53
CA HIS A 10 8.43 -6.79 -0.58
C HIS A 10 8.73 -7.52 -1.89
N LYS A 11 7.84 -8.42 -2.33
CA LYS A 11 7.99 -9.10 -3.63
C LYS A 11 7.99 -8.14 -4.80
N HIS A 12 7.14 -7.12 -4.77
CA HIS A 12 7.09 -6.10 -5.82
C HIS A 12 8.39 -5.29 -5.88
N GLU A 13 8.94 -4.91 -4.73
CA GLU A 13 10.23 -4.25 -4.60
C GLU A 13 11.39 -5.14 -5.10
N ASP A 14 11.41 -6.41 -4.70
CA ASP A 14 12.41 -7.38 -5.18
C ASP A 14 12.40 -7.50 -6.70
N LEU A 15 11.22 -7.59 -7.32
CA LEU A 15 11.07 -7.64 -8.77
C LEU A 15 11.54 -6.34 -9.43
N SER A 16 11.26 -5.17 -8.82
CA SER A 16 11.76 -3.88 -9.28
C SER A 16 13.29 -3.82 -9.28
N ILE A 17 13.93 -4.29 -8.21
CA ILE A 17 15.39 -4.38 -8.09
C ILE A 17 15.94 -5.31 -9.16
N MET A 18 15.33 -6.48 -9.38
CA MET A 18 15.73 -7.40 -10.44
C MET A 18 15.59 -6.80 -11.84
N LEU A 19 14.59 -5.97 -12.09
CA LEU A 19 14.42 -5.26 -13.37
C LEU A 19 15.49 -4.19 -13.61
N ALA A 20 16.18 -3.73 -12.56
CA ALA A 20 17.31 -2.82 -12.66
C ALA A 20 18.67 -3.55 -12.84
N ASP A 21 18.71 -4.88 -12.69
CA ASP A 21 19.94 -5.68 -12.79
C ASP A 21 20.39 -5.85 -14.27
N PRO A 22 21.63 -5.47 -14.63
CA PRO A 22 22.22 -5.72 -15.96
C PRO A 22 22.17 -7.19 -16.41
N GLU A 23 22.29 -8.16 -15.50
CA GLU A 23 22.22 -9.59 -15.83
C GLU A 23 20.81 -10.04 -16.23
N VAL A 24 19.78 -9.39 -15.67
CA VAL A 24 18.39 -9.64 -16.02
C VAL A 24 18.03 -8.92 -17.32
N THR A 25 18.37 -7.63 -17.42
CA THR A 25 18.03 -6.78 -18.58
C THR A 25 18.75 -7.21 -19.85
N SER A 26 19.94 -7.80 -19.76
CA SER A 26 20.65 -8.38 -20.91
C SER A 26 20.09 -9.72 -21.39
N ASN A 27 19.18 -10.35 -20.64
CA ASN A 27 18.51 -11.60 -21.01
C ASN A 27 17.02 -11.38 -21.29
N PRO A 28 16.60 -11.31 -22.57
CA PRO A 28 15.21 -10.99 -22.94
C PRO A 28 14.16 -11.91 -22.35
N LYS A 29 14.47 -13.21 -22.18
CA LYS A 29 13.53 -14.18 -21.60
C LYS A 29 13.32 -13.93 -20.11
N ARG A 30 14.41 -13.70 -19.35
CA ARG A 30 14.33 -13.41 -17.92
C ARG A 30 13.66 -12.06 -17.67
N TYR A 31 14.04 -11.04 -18.44
CA TYR A 31 13.41 -9.72 -18.38
C TYR A 31 11.90 -9.79 -18.62
N ALA A 32 11.45 -10.47 -19.67
CA ALA A 32 10.02 -10.60 -19.97
C ALA A 32 9.24 -11.33 -18.86
N GLN A 33 9.84 -12.35 -18.24
CA GLN A 33 9.22 -13.08 -17.13
C GLN A 33 9.09 -12.19 -15.88
N ILE A 34 10.16 -11.51 -15.48
CA ILE A 34 10.16 -10.66 -14.28
C ILE A 34 9.25 -9.46 -14.49
N SER A 35 9.28 -8.84 -15.67
CA SER A 35 8.40 -7.71 -16.02
C SER A 35 6.93 -8.11 -15.96
N ARG A 36 6.56 -9.30 -16.44
CA ARG A 36 5.19 -9.81 -16.30
C ARG A 36 4.78 -9.96 -14.84
N ASN A 37 5.60 -10.63 -14.03
CA ASN A 37 5.32 -10.81 -12.60
C ASN A 37 5.19 -9.46 -11.87
N PHE A 38 6.06 -8.51 -12.21
CA PHE A 38 6.01 -7.15 -11.67
C PHE A 38 4.69 -6.47 -12.02
N SER A 39 4.30 -6.47 -13.30
CA SER A 39 3.04 -5.88 -13.75
C SER A 39 1.79 -6.57 -13.18
N GLU A 40 1.86 -7.86 -12.88
CA GLU A 40 0.77 -8.58 -12.21
C GLU A 40 0.61 -8.17 -10.74
N LEU A 41 1.71 -7.87 -10.05
CA LEU A 41 1.69 -7.40 -8.65
C LEU A 41 1.45 -5.90 -8.51
N GLU A 42 1.81 -5.08 -9.52
CA GLU A 42 1.67 -3.62 -9.52
C GLU A 42 0.32 -3.12 -8.97
N PRO A 43 -0.86 -3.57 -9.46
CA PRO A 43 -2.13 -3.06 -8.95
C PRO A 43 -2.34 -3.39 -7.46
N ILE A 44 -1.90 -4.56 -7.00
CA ILE A 44 -2.04 -4.96 -5.60
C ILE A 44 -1.05 -4.18 -4.73
N ALA A 45 0.18 -4.00 -5.19
CA ALA A 45 1.23 -3.27 -4.49
C ALA A 45 0.86 -1.77 -4.36
N ALA A 46 0.37 -1.15 -5.44
CA ALA A 46 -0.11 0.23 -5.42
C ALA A 46 -1.23 0.42 -4.39
N GLN A 47 -2.22 -0.47 -4.40
CA GLN A 47 -3.33 -0.41 -3.44
C GLN A 47 -2.87 -0.68 -1.99
N ALA A 48 -1.95 -1.63 -1.81
CA ALA A 48 -1.39 -1.95 -0.50
C ALA A 48 -0.59 -0.77 0.08
N LYS A 49 0.16 -0.06 -0.77
CA LYS A 49 0.87 1.16 -0.38
C LYS A 49 -0.12 2.25 0.01
N HIS A 50 -1.17 2.46 -0.77
CA HIS A 50 -2.21 3.44 -0.44
C HIS A 50 -2.88 3.13 0.90
N TYR A 51 -3.21 1.87 1.18
CA TYR A 51 -3.73 1.44 2.49
C TYR A 51 -2.79 1.82 3.64
N LYS A 52 -1.49 1.55 3.49
CA LYS A 52 -0.49 1.90 4.51
C LYS A 52 -0.33 3.41 4.70
N ASP A 53 -0.41 4.18 3.62
CA ASP A 53 -0.33 5.63 3.70
C ASP A 53 -1.54 6.20 4.47
N LEU A 54 -2.74 5.62 4.29
CA LEU A 54 -3.93 5.98 5.07
C LEU A 54 -3.79 5.57 6.55
N GLU A 55 -3.26 4.37 6.82
CA GLU A 55 -2.99 3.88 8.18
C GLU A 55 -2.00 4.81 8.91
N GLN A 56 -0.95 5.27 8.21
CA GLN A 56 0.02 6.22 8.74
C GLN A 56 -0.59 7.59 9.02
N GLN A 57 -1.39 8.14 8.09
CA GLN A 57 -2.11 9.40 8.31
C GLN A 57 -3.03 9.34 9.54
N MET A 58 -3.76 8.24 9.71
CA MET A 58 -4.60 8.04 10.90
C MET A 58 -3.77 7.98 12.19
N LYS A 59 -2.59 7.35 12.14
CA LYS A 59 -1.68 7.29 13.27
C LYS A 59 -1.14 8.68 13.63
N ASP A 60 -0.71 9.45 12.64
CA ASP A 60 -0.22 10.81 12.83
C ASP A 60 -1.31 11.71 13.44
N ASN A 61 -2.55 11.58 12.97
CA ASN A 61 -3.70 12.27 13.55
C ASN A 61 -4.01 11.82 14.98
N GLN A 62 -3.85 10.54 15.30
CA GLN A 62 -4.00 10.05 16.67
C GLN A 62 -2.92 10.61 17.61
N GLU A 63 -1.68 10.76 17.13
CA GLU A 63 -0.60 11.39 17.88
C GLU A 63 -0.92 12.87 18.17
N LEU A 64 -1.44 13.62 17.19
CA LEU A 64 -1.93 15.00 17.37
C LEU A 64 -3.07 15.09 18.38
N LEU A 65 -4.04 14.17 18.32
CA LEU A 65 -5.17 14.14 19.26
C LEU A 65 -4.73 13.82 20.70
N ALA A 66 -3.70 12.99 20.84
CA ALA A 66 -3.12 12.62 22.12
C ALA A 66 -2.25 13.73 22.73
N ASP A 67 -1.76 14.67 21.93
CA ASP A 67 -0.96 15.80 22.41
C ASP A 67 -1.81 16.76 23.25
N ALA A 68 -1.49 16.89 24.54
CA ALA A 68 -2.21 17.76 25.47
C ALA A 68 -2.00 19.26 25.18
N GLU A 69 -0.93 19.62 24.47
CA GLU A 69 -0.60 21.01 24.11
C GLU A 69 -1.27 21.45 22.80
N CYS A 70 -1.79 20.51 22.00
CA CYS A 70 -2.55 20.81 20.79
C CYS A 70 -3.92 21.42 21.13
N ASP A 71 -4.28 22.53 20.47
CA ASP A 71 -5.53 23.23 20.75
C ASP A 71 -6.76 22.50 20.17
N ALA A 72 -7.94 22.89 20.68
CA ALA A 72 -9.19 22.23 20.39
C ALA A 72 -9.65 22.34 18.93
N GLU A 73 -9.23 23.38 18.20
CA GLU A 73 -9.60 23.56 16.79
C GLU A 73 -8.85 22.55 15.92
N PHE A 74 -7.53 22.45 16.09
CA PHE A 74 -6.74 21.44 15.37
C PHE A 74 -7.15 20.02 15.73
N LYS A 75 -7.51 19.74 16.99
CA LYS A 75 -8.06 18.43 17.37
C LYS A 75 -9.38 18.13 16.67
N ALA A 76 -10.29 19.10 16.59
CA ALA A 76 -11.56 18.90 15.89
C ALA A 76 -11.34 18.60 14.39
N MET A 77 -10.37 19.27 13.75
CA MET A 77 -9.97 19.00 12.37
C MET A 77 -9.42 17.57 12.21
N ALA A 78 -8.50 17.15 13.09
CA ALA A 78 -7.93 15.80 13.05
C ALA A 78 -9.00 14.70 13.30
N GLU A 79 -10.03 14.97 14.11
CA GLU A 79 -11.17 14.07 14.29
C GLU A 79 -12.05 13.96 13.05
N GLU A 80 -12.28 15.07 12.33
CA GLU A 80 -12.99 15.09 11.06
C GLU A 80 -12.21 14.32 9.98
N GLU A 81 -10.93 14.61 9.82
CA GLU A 81 -10.06 13.91 8.88
C GLU A 81 -10.00 12.40 9.19
N ASN A 82 -9.89 12.02 10.48
CA ASN A 82 -9.94 10.61 10.87
C ASN A 82 -11.26 9.91 10.50
N ARG A 83 -12.38 10.63 10.36
CA ARG A 83 -13.65 10.04 9.87
C ARG A 83 -13.57 9.77 8.38
N GLU A 84 -13.00 10.69 7.61
CA GLU A 84 -12.80 10.52 6.16
C GLU A 84 -11.79 9.42 5.85
N LEU A 85 -10.64 9.42 6.54
CA LEU A 85 -9.61 8.38 6.42
C LEU A 85 -10.17 6.99 6.69
N LYS A 86 -11.04 6.82 7.70
CA LYS A 86 -11.72 5.54 7.96
C LYS A 86 -12.57 5.08 6.79
N GLN A 87 -13.30 5.98 6.13
CA GLN A 87 -14.11 5.63 4.96
C GLN A 87 -13.22 5.25 3.78
N ALA A 88 -12.13 6.00 3.55
CA ALA A 88 -11.15 5.69 2.52
C ALA A 88 -10.47 4.33 2.76
N MET A 89 -10.11 4.03 4.00
CA MET A 89 -9.55 2.72 4.37
C MET A 89 -10.52 1.58 4.07
N LEU A 90 -11.80 1.70 4.43
CA LEU A 90 -12.81 0.67 4.15
C LEU A 90 -12.98 0.42 2.64
N ALA A 91 -12.99 1.48 1.83
CA ALA A 91 -13.03 1.36 0.37
C ALA A 91 -11.76 0.67 -0.15
N CYS A 92 -10.60 1.07 0.35
CA CYS A 92 -9.31 0.52 -0.01
C CYS A 92 -9.19 -0.98 0.35
N GLU A 93 -9.67 -1.39 1.53
CA GLU A 93 -9.72 -2.79 1.96
C GLU A 93 -10.62 -3.64 1.06
N SER A 94 -11.76 -3.10 0.63
CA SER A 94 -12.66 -3.78 -0.30
C SER A 94 -11.97 -4.02 -1.64
N GLU A 95 -11.29 -3.01 -2.19
CA GLU A 95 -10.53 -3.12 -3.44
C GLU A 95 -9.36 -4.11 -3.32
N LEU A 96 -8.60 -4.03 -2.23
CA LEU A 96 -7.54 -5.01 -1.92
C LEU A 96 -8.10 -6.43 -1.87
N THR A 97 -9.23 -6.62 -1.20
CA THR A 97 -9.86 -7.93 -1.10
C THR A 97 -10.18 -8.48 -2.49
N LEU A 98 -10.76 -7.66 -3.37
CA LEU A 98 -11.05 -8.04 -4.76
C LEU A 98 -9.77 -8.38 -5.56
N LEU A 99 -8.73 -7.57 -5.44
CA LEU A 99 -7.45 -7.79 -6.13
C LEU A 99 -6.71 -9.04 -5.64
N LEU A 100 -6.91 -9.42 -4.38
CA LEU A 100 -6.29 -10.57 -3.73
C LEU A 100 -7.07 -11.86 -3.92
N LEU A 101 -8.26 -11.81 -4.53
CA LEU A 101 -8.97 -13.00 -4.96
C LEU A 101 -8.14 -13.70 -6.04
N PRO A 102 -8.00 -15.03 -5.97
CA PRO A 102 -7.45 -15.76 -7.10
C PRO A 102 -8.31 -15.43 -8.32
N LYS A 103 -7.66 -14.98 -9.41
CA LYS A 103 -8.29 -15.00 -10.72
C LYS A 103 -8.58 -16.48 -11.00
N ASP A 104 -9.87 -16.82 -11.05
CA ASP A 104 -10.54 -18.15 -11.14
C ASP A 104 -9.73 -19.40 -11.57
N PRO A 105 -10.17 -20.61 -11.11
CA PRO A 105 -9.38 -21.85 -10.94
C PRO A 105 -8.79 -22.51 -12.20
#